data_AF-X6P7G0-F1
#
_entry.id   AF-X6P7G0-F1
#
_cell.length_a   1.000
_cell.length_b   1.000
_cell.length_c   1.000
_cell.angle_alpha   90.00
_cell.angle_beta   90.00
_cell.angle_gamma   90.00
#
_symmetry.space_group_name_H-M   'P 1'
#
loop_
_entity.id
_entity.type
_entity.pdbx_description
1 polymer ?
#
loop_
_entity_poly.entity_id
_entity_poly.type
_entity_poly.pdbx_seq_one_letter_code
_entity_poly.pdbx_strand_id
1 'polypeptide(L)'
;MEHVFSGKINCVCCIFKKKCKLKKKKEFSSENLLCYLELCQYRQEIKKQCERENITIDDAHPNKFILSEVLPKSKIVFNSETSTKDKIMALIHKYIKTSATYEINISYQARNEMIAILRNPSFFLQFSPSLYPFIFDPVLKELLSLMRDSFSRFSKTVAFQKFMTNA
;
A
#
# COMPACT_ATOMS: atom_id res chain seq x y z
N MET A 1 -1.42 -55.82 52.10
CA MET A 1 -2.54 -54.96 52.52
C MET A 1 -2.60 -53.85 51.48
N GLU A 2 -3.41 -54.03 50.43
CA GLU A 2 -4.77 -53.41 50.33
C GLU A 2 -4.63 -51.89 50.12
N HIS A 3 -5.10 -51.19 49.08
CA HIS A 3 -6.11 -51.37 48.02
C HIS A 3 -5.72 -50.44 46.83
N VAL A 4 -5.79 -50.88 45.56
CA VAL A 4 -6.86 -50.65 44.57
C VAL A 4 -7.17 -49.18 44.21
N PHE A 5 -6.73 -48.76 43.01
CA PHE A 5 -7.41 -47.84 42.07
C PHE A 5 -7.08 -48.40 40.67
N SER A 6 -7.90 -49.21 39.99
CA SER A 6 -9.21 -48.94 39.37
C SER A 6 -9.22 -47.69 38.49
N GLY A 7 -9.23 -47.88 37.16
CA GLY A 7 -9.55 -46.81 36.21
C GLY A 7 -9.06 -47.04 34.78
N LYS A 8 -9.54 -48.09 34.10
CA LYS A 8 -9.48 -48.16 32.61
C LYS A 8 -10.51 -47.17 32.06
N ILE A 9 -10.08 -46.21 31.25
CA ILE A 9 -10.95 -45.59 30.23
C ILE A 9 -10.22 -45.64 28.89
N ASN A 10 -10.56 -46.67 28.12
CA ASN A 10 -10.48 -46.62 26.67
C ASN A 10 -11.44 -45.52 26.21
N CYS A 11 -10.91 -44.42 25.67
CA CYS A 11 -11.72 -43.52 24.85
C CYS A 11 -11.24 -43.63 23.41
N VAL A 12 -11.90 -44.54 22.69
CA VAL A 12 -11.92 -44.60 21.24
C VAL A 12 -12.60 -43.33 20.75
N CYS A 13 -11.86 -42.40 20.17
CA CYS A 13 -12.45 -41.34 19.36
C CYS A 13 -11.56 -41.03 18.15
N CYS A 14 -11.40 -42.03 17.27
CA CYS A 14 -11.43 -41.73 15.85
C CYS A 14 -12.85 -41.28 15.55
N ILE A 15 -13.09 -40.03 15.11
CA ILE A 15 -14.15 -39.63 14.18
C ILE A 15 -14.06 -38.12 13.90
N PHE A 16 -13.87 -37.81 12.61
CA PHE A 16 -14.08 -36.55 11.91
C PHE A 16 -13.04 -35.42 12.06
N LYS A 17 -11.99 -35.53 11.24
CA LYS A 17 -11.41 -34.38 10.52
C LYS A 17 -12.53 -33.69 9.72
N LYS A 18 -13.29 -32.79 10.34
CA LYS A 18 -14.06 -31.77 9.61
C LYS A 18 -13.04 -30.90 8.88
N LYS A 19 -12.79 -31.22 7.61
CA LYS A 19 -12.31 -30.22 6.64
C LYS A 19 -13.39 -29.15 6.55
N CYS A 20 -13.38 -28.19 7.48
CA CYS A 20 -13.96 -26.89 7.22
C CYS A 20 -13.17 -26.36 6.03
N LYS A 21 -13.72 -26.53 4.83
CA LYS A 21 -13.36 -25.72 3.67
C LYS A 21 -13.74 -24.29 4.08
N LEU A 22 -12.85 -23.61 4.81
CA LEU A 22 -12.88 -22.17 4.88
C LEU A 22 -12.84 -21.73 3.42
N LYS A 23 -13.98 -21.25 2.92
CA LYS A 23 -14.02 -20.44 1.71
C LYS A 23 -12.95 -19.37 1.96
N LYS A 24 -11.78 -19.49 1.33
CA LYS A 24 -10.77 -18.42 1.36
C LYS A 24 -11.51 -17.20 0.85
N LYS A 25 -11.85 -16.28 1.76
CA LYS A 25 -12.34 -14.96 1.36
C LYS A 25 -11.28 -14.43 0.40
N LYS A 26 -11.70 -13.94 -0.77
CA LYS A 26 -10.77 -13.24 -1.65
C LYS A 26 -10.18 -12.10 -0.82
N GLU A 27 -8.91 -12.19 -0.49
CA GLU A 27 -8.17 -11.12 0.15
C GLU A 27 -8.01 -10.03 -0.91
N PHE A 28 -8.84 -8.99 -0.82
CA PHE A 28 -8.71 -7.81 -1.66
C PHE A 28 -7.90 -6.79 -0.88
N SER A 29 -6.60 -6.72 -1.14
CA SER A 29 -5.74 -5.61 -0.69
C SER A 29 -5.71 -4.50 -1.73
N SER A 30 -6.88 -4.09 -2.21
CA SER A 30 -7.03 -3.09 -3.26
C SER A 30 -6.54 -1.72 -2.83
N GLU A 31 -6.58 -1.41 -1.53
CA GLU A 31 -6.07 -0.18 -0.92
C GLU A 31 -4.59 0.04 -1.23
N ASN A 32 -3.76 -1.03 -1.19
CA ASN A 32 -2.35 -0.93 -1.51
C ASN A 32 -2.12 -0.55 -2.97
N LEU A 33 -2.89 -1.15 -3.89
CA LEU A 33 -2.81 -0.85 -5.32
C LEU A 33 -3.32 0.56 -5.62
N LEU A 34 -4.48 0.95 -5.08
CA LEU A 34 -5.06 2.27 -5.27
C LEU A 34 -4.13 3.36 -4.76
N CYS A 35 -3.57 3.19 -3.55
CA CYS A 35 -2.59 4.10 -2.99
C CYS A 35 -1.35 4.19 -3.87
N TYR A 36 -0.77 3.06 -4.27
CA TYR A 36 0.42 3.04 -5.12
C TYR A 36 0.18 3.79 -6.43
N LEU A 37 -0.95 3.55 -7.11
CA LEU A 37 -1.27 4.23 -8.36
C LEU A 37 -1.38 5.74 -8.19
N GLU A 38 -2.12 6.19 -7.18
CA GLU A 38 -2.35 7.61 -6.93
C GLU A 38 -1.06 8.34 -6.48
N LEU A 39 -0.19 7.69 -5.69
CA LEU A 39 1.11 8.23 -5.30
C LEU A 39 2.11 8.27 -6.47
N CYS A 40 2.08 7.30 -7.39
CA CYS A 40 2.87 7.38 -8.62
C CYS A 40 2.40 8.53 -9.51
N GLN A 41 1.08 8.71 -9.67
CA GLN A 41 0.51 9.85 -10.40
C GLN A 41 0.94 11.18 -9.77
N TYR A 42 0.89 11.28 -8.43
CA TYR A 42 1.39 12.45 -7.70
C TYR A 42 2.85 12.74 -8.05
N ARG A 43 3.74 11.75 -7.91
CA ARG A 43 5.17 11.91 -8.20
C ARG A 43 5.41 12.40 -9.62
N GLN A 44 4.73 11.81 -10.61
CA GLN A 44 4.86 12.22 -12.02
C GLN A 44 4.35 13.65 -12.26
N GLU A 45 3.21 14.02 -11.68
CA GLU A 45 2.61 15.34 -11.85
C GLU A 45 3.47 16.45 -11.22
N ILE A 46 4.00 16.24 -10.01
CA ILE A 46 4.85 17.25 -9.37
C ILE A 46 6.19 17.39 -10.10
N LYS A 47 6.75 16.31 -10.65
CA LYS A 47 7.93 16.42 -11.54
C LYS A 47 7.65 17.30 -12.76
N LYS A 48 6.54 17.05 -13.46
CA LYS A 48 6.11 17.87 -14.60
C LYS A 48 5.88 19.33 -14.20
N GLN A 49 5.46 19.61 -12.96
CA GLN A 49 5.35 20.99 -12.44
C GLN A 49 6.73 21.63 -12.24
N CYS A 50 7.65 20.94 -11.58
CA CYS A 50 9.01 21.43 -11.38
C CYS A 50 9.76 21.66 -12.71
N GLU A 51 9.57 20.77 -13.70
CA GLU A 51 10.12 20.96 -15.05
C GLU A 51 9.57 22.23 -15.71
N ARG A 52 8.25 22.50 -15.60
CA ARG A 52 7.64 23.74 -16.11
C ARG A 52 8.16 24.99 -15.40
N GLU A 53 8.48 24.88 -14.12
CA GLU A 53 9.01 25.95 -13.29
C GLU A 53 10.54 26.08 -13.38
N ASN A 54 11.21 25.30 -14.24
CA ASN A 54 12.67 25.24 -14.39
C ASN A 54 13.41 24.92 -13.08
N ILE A 55 12.79 24.13 -12.21
CA ILE A 55 13.40 23.65 -10.96
C ILE A 55 14.17 22.37 -11.28
N THR A 56 15.49 22.41 -11.09
CA THR A 56 16.34 21.22 -11.25
C THR A 56 15.99 20.19 -10.17
N ILE A 57 15.65 18.98 -10.62
CA ILE A 57 15.40 17.84 -9.76
C ILE A 57 16.52 16.81 -9.98
N ASP A 58 17.16 16.39 -8.88
CA ASP A 58 18.03 15.21 -8.88
C ASP A 58 17.21 13.98 -8.50
N ASP A 59 16.83 13.19 -9.50
CA ASP A 59 16.12 11.93 -9.27
C ASP A 59 17.09 10.75 -9.34
N ALA A 60 17.40 10.17 -8.18
CA ALA A 60 18.17 8.94 -8.08
C ALA A 60 17.52 7.73 -8.81
N HIS A 61 16.23 7.80 -9.13
CA HIS A 61 15.44 6.71 -9.70
C HIS A 61 14.44 7.16 -10.79
N PRO A 62 14.91 7.66 -11.94
CA PRO A 62 14.05 8.23 -13.00
C PRO A 62 13.03 7.23 -13.55
N ASN A 63 13.46 5.97 -13.70
CA ASN A 63 12.65 4.91 -14.31
C ASN A 63 11.79 4.14 -13.30
N LYS A 64 11.78 4.50 -12.01
CA LYS A 64 10.91 3.87 -11.02
C LYS A 64 9.58 4.61 -10.94
N PHE A 65 8.51 3.84 -10.66
CA PHE A 65 7.16 4.37 -10.41
C PHE A 65 6.50 5.04 -11.64
N ILE A 66 6.87 4.62 -12.85
CA ILE A 66 6.25 5.12 -14.09
C ILE A 66 4.90 4.43 -14.28
N LEU A 67 3.86 5.24 -14.52
CA LEU A 67 2.54 4.80 -14.93
C LEU A 67 2.20 5.26 -16.35
N SER A 68 1.28 4.53 -16.98
CA SER A 68 0.69 4.88 -18.27
C SER A 68 -0.25 6.08 -18.15
N GLU A 69 -0.21 6.97 -19.14
CA GLU A 69 -1.07 8.16 -19.19
C GLU A 69 -2.55 7.84 -19.50
N VAL A 70 -2.84 6.61 -19.93
CA VAL A 70 -4.21 6.13 -20.22
C VAL A 70 -5.01 5.85 -18.94
N LEU A 71 -4.34 5.75 -17.80
CA LEU A 71 -5.01 5.46 -16.53
C LEU A 71 -5.94 6.60 -16.10
N PRO A 72 -7.08 6.27 -15.45
CA PRO A 72 -7.95 7.27 -14.84
C PRO A 72 -7.16 8.19 -13.89
N LYS A 73 -7.35 9.50 -14.07
CA LYS A 73 -6.64 10.52 -13.30
C LYS A 73 -7.22 10.64 -11.89
N SER A 74 -6.37 10.68 -10.88
CA SER A 74 -6.78 10.97 -9.50
C SER A 74 -7.42 12.35 -9.38
N LYS A 75 -8.58 12.40 -8.70
CA LYS A 75 -9.24 13.65 -8.33
C LYS A 75 -8.39 14.51 -7.39
N ILE A 76 -7.56 13.90 -6.53
CA ILE A 76 -6.72 14.65 -5.58
C ILE A 76 -5.52 15.24 -6.31
N VAL A 77 -4.81 14.43 -7.09
CA VAL A 77 -3.55 14.81 -7.75
C VAL A 77 -3.76 15.85 -8.84
N PHE A 78 -4.77 15.65 -9.68
CA PHE A 78 -5.02 16.48 -10.87
C PHE A 78 -6.00 17.63 -10.60
N ASN A 79 -6.36 17.91 -9.35
CA ASN A 79 -7.10 19.11 -9.02
C ASN A 79 -6.19 20.34 -9.19
N SER A 80 -6.57 21.28 -10.07
CA SER A 80 -5.84 22.52 -10.33
C SER A 80 -6.02 23.57 -9.23
N GLU A 81 -7.06 23.46 -8.41
CA GLU A 81 -7.38 24.43 -7.36
C GLU A 81 -6.64 24.17 -6.05
N THR A 82 -6.10 22.96 -5.86
CA THR A 82 -5.40 22.59 -4.62
C THR A 82 -3.89 22.77 -4.73
N SER A 83 -3.28 23.31 -3.68
CA SER A 83 -1.83 23.44 -3.63
C SER A 83 -1.15 22.08 -3.50
N THR A 84 0.12 21.98 -3.88
CA THR A 84 0.92 20.74 -3.70
C THR A 84 0.93 20.25 -2.26
N LYS A 85 0.95 21.18 -1.29
CA LYS A 85 0.89 20.87 0.14
C LYS A 85 -0.46 20.26 0.50
N ASP A 86 -1.55 20.83 0.03
CA ASP A 86 -2.90 20.29 0.29
C ASP A 86 -3.08 18.90 -0.32
N LYS A 87 -2.48 18.64 -1.48
CA LYS A 87 -2.48 17.32 -2.12
C LYS A 87 -1.75 16.29 -1.25
N ILE A 88 -0.57 16.62 -0.74
CA ILE A 88 0.19 15.76 0.18
C ILE A 88 -0.66 15.44 1.42
N MET A 89 -1.22 16.46 2.05
CA MET A 89 -2.05 16.30 3.25
C MET A 89 -3.28 15.41 2.97
N ALA A 90 -3.97 15.65 1.85
CA ALA A 90 -5.13 14.86 1.44
C ALA A 90 -4.78 13.38 1.20
N LEU A 91 -3.64 13.09 0.58
CA LEU A 91 -3.15 11.73 0.35
C LEU A 91 -2.80 11.02 1.67
N ILE A 92 -2.14 11.72 2.59
CA ILE A 92 -1.83 11.17 3.92
C ILE A 92 -3.13 10.88 4.69
N HIS A 93 -4.10 11.79 4.66
CA HIS A 93 -5.42 11.57 5.29
C HIS A 93 -6.18 10.38 4.69
N LYS A 94 -6.07 10.18 3.37
CA LYS A 94 -6.81 9.12 2.66
C LYS A 94 -6.25 7.72 2.87
N TYR A 95 -4.92 7.58 2.96
CA TYR A 95 -4.26 6.28 2.96
C TYR A 95 -3.38 6.00 4.18
N ILE A 96 -2.72 7.01 4.75
CA ILE A 96 -1.65 6.79 5.74
C ILE A 96 -2.10 7.07 7.16
N LYS A 97 -3.06 7.97 7.37
CA LYS A 97 -3.61 8.25 8.70
C LYS A 97 -4.23 6.98 9.29
N THR A 98 -3.94 6.72 10.56
CA THR A 98 -4.59 5.64 11.30
C THR A 98 -6.11 5.84 11.28
N SER A 99 -6.84 4.77 11.03
CA SER A 99 -8.28 4.75 10.82
C SER A 99 -8.75 5.46 9.54
N ALA A 100 -7.87 5.63 8.55
CA ALA A 100 -8.30 6.06 7.22
C ALA A 100 -9.13 4.96 6.54
N THR A 101 -10.08 5.34 5.69
CA THR A 101 -10.96 4.39 4.98
C THR A 101 -10.17 3.43 4.09
N TYR A 102 -9.07 3.89 3.50
CA TYR A 102 -8.15 3.10 2.69
C TYR A 102 -6.80 2.97 3.39
N GLU A 103 -6.78 2.82 4.71
CA GLU A 103 -5.56 2.69 5.48
C GLU A 103 -4.66 1.57 4.93
N ILE A 104 -3.46 1.92 4.50
CA ILE A 104 -2.48 0.97 3.97
C ILE A 104 -1.65 0.34 5.09
N ASN A 105 -1.20 -0.90 4.85
CA ASN A 105 -0.39 -1.65 5.79
C ASN A 105 1.11 -1.33 5.63
N ILE A 106 1.57 -0.18 6.12
CA ILE A 106 2.98 0.24 6.11
C ILE A 106 3.59 0.20 7.51
N SER A 107 4.92 0.24 7.56
CA SER A 107 5.69 0.26 8.80
C SER A 107 5.29 1.45 9.69
N TYR A 108 5.38 1.24 11.00
CA TYR A 108 5.11 2.29 11.99
C TYR A 108 6.01 3.52 11.78
N GLN A 109 7.27 3.28 11.41
CA GLN A 109 8.22 4.35 11.11
C GLN A 109 7.77 5.21 9.92
N ALA A 110 7.52 4.60 8.75
CA ALA A 110 7.08 5.34 7.57
C ALA A 110 5.77 6.09 7.82
N ARG A 111 4.84 5.49 8.57
CA ARG A 111 3.60 6.16 8.98
C ARG A 111 3.90 7.39 9.83
N ASN A 112 4.75 7.27 10.84
CA ASN A 112 5.05 8.39 11.74
C ASN A 112 5.76 9.54 11.03
N GLU A 113 6.65 9.25 10.08
CA GLU A 113 7.29 10.28 9.25
C GLU A 113 6.25 11.09 8.48
N MET A 114 5.27 10.42 7.87
CA MET A 114 4.18 11.09 7.16
C MET A 114 3.22 11.82 8.11
N ILE A 115 2.93 11.27 9.28
CA ILE A 115 2.10 11.92 10.31
C ILE A 115 2.79 13.14 10.91
N ALA A 116 4.12 13.17 10.98
CA ALA A 116 4.85 14.35 11.42
C ALA A 116 4.57 15.56 10.52
N ILE A 117 4.42 15.34 9.21
CA ILE A 117 4.00 16.36 8.24
C ILE A 117 2.62 16.92 8.60
N LEU A 118 1.66 16.05 8.97
CA LEU A 118 0.32 16.50 9.38
C LEU A 118 0.34 17.35 10.66
N ARG A 119 1.16 16.93 11.64
CA ARG A 119 1.21 17.57 12.96
C ARG A 119 1.85 18.95 12.92
N ASN A 120 2.77 19.17 11.99
CA ASN A 120 3.48 20.43 11.86
C ASN A 120 3.53 20.87 10.38
N PRO A 121 2.52 21.60 9.88
CA PRO A 121 2.52 22.10 8.51
C PRO A 121 3.71 23.03 8.18
N SER A 122 4.33 23.64 9.19
CA SER A 122 5.57 24.42 9.01
C SER A 122 6.74 23.55 8.56
N PHE A 123 6.64 22.22 8.66
CA PHE A 123 7.58 21.27 8.06
C PHE A 123 7.78 21.57 6.57
N PHE A 124 6.74 21.96 5.83
CA PHE A 124 6.84 22.30 4.41
C PHE A 124 7.72 23.53 4.11
N LEU A 125 7.98 24.40 5.10
CA LEU A 125 8.88 25.55 4.94
C LEU A 125 10.35 25.12 4.91
N GLN A 126 10.66 23.93 5.41
CA GLN A 126 12.01 23.38 5.47
C GLN A 126 12.40 22.64 4.18
N PHE A 127 11.43 22.35 3.31
CA PHE A 127 11.67 21.62 2.06
C PHE A 127 11.84 22.56 0.89
N SER A 128 12.93 22.34 0.14
CA SER A 128 13.02 22.84 -1.23
C SER A 128 11.87 22.25 -2.07
N PRO A 129 11.24 23.04 -2.97
CA PRO A 129 10.26 22.53 -3.91
C PRO A 129 10.72 21.30 -4.71
N SER A 130 12.03 21.19 -4.98
CA SER A 130 12.63 20.04 -5.68
C SER A 130 12.48 18.69 -4.95
N LEU A 131 12.17 18.70 -3.65
CA LEU A 131 11.97 17.49 -2.84
C LEU A 131 10.52 17.00 -2.83
N TYR A 132 9.55 17.84 -3.19
CA TYR A 132 8.13 17.50 -3.14
C TYR A 132 7.73 16.26 -3.96
N PRO A 133 8.32 15.97 -5.15
CA PRO A 133 8.05 14.74 -5.87
C PRO A 133 8.36 13.45 -5.07
N PHE A 134 9.33 13.52 -4.14
CA PHE A 134 9.92 12.34 -3.50
C PHE A 134 9.42 12.09 -2.08
N ILE A 135 8.52 12.94 -1.57
CA ILE A 135 7.98 12.82 -0.20
C ILE A 135 7.43 11.41 0.07
N PHE A 136 6.80 10.79 -0.93
CA PHE A 136 6.19 9.47 -0.79
C PHE A 136 7.07 8.30 -1.25
N ASP A 137 8.31 8.53 -1.68
CA ASP A 137 9.21 7.46 -2.14
C ASP A 137 9.41 6.34 -1.10
N PRO A 138 9.55 6.61 0.21
CA PRO A 138 9.61 5.56 1.22
C PRO A 138 8.33 4.69 1.24
N VAL A 139 7.16 5.32 1.18
CA VAL A 139 5.85 4.65 1.15
C VAL A 139 5.67 3.82 -0.11
N LEU A 140 6.04 4.37 -1.28
CA LEU A 140 5.99 3.68 -2.57
C LEU A 140 6.87 2.42 -2.59
N LYS A 141 8.06 2.47 -1.98
CA LYS A 141 8.95 1.30 -1.85
C LYS A 141 8.32 0.20 -1.01
N GLU A 142 7.72 0.54 0.13
CA GLU A 142 7.02 -0.43 0.98
C GLU A 142 5.81 -1.04 0.26
N LEU A 143 4.96 -0.21 -0.36
CA LEU A 143 3.79 -0.67 -1.11
C LEU A 143 4.17 -1.63 -2.24
N LEU A 144 5.23 -1.31 -2.99
CA LEU A 144 5.71 -2.20 -4.05
C LEU A 144 6.16 -3.56 -3.49
N SER A 145 6.80 -3.58 -2.33
CA SER A 145 7.21 -4.82 -1.65
C SER A 145 5.98 -5.67 -1.27
N LEU A 146 4.98 -5.05 -0.65
CA LEU A 146 3.73 -5.71 -0.22
C LEU A 146 2.93 -6.25 -1.41
N MET A 147 2.84 -5.47 -2.49
CA MET A 147 2.16 -5.89 -3.71
C MET A 147 2.91 -7.02 -4.43
N ARG A 148 4.26 -7.05 -4.38
CA ARG A 148 5.04 -8.17 -4.93
C ARG A 148 4.76 -9.48 -4.21
N ASP A 149 4.67 -9.46 -2.89
CA ASP A 149 4.24 -10.64 -2.13
C ASP A 149 2.82 -11.07 -2.50
N SER A 150 1.89 -10.10 -2.55
CA SER A 150 0.51 -10.34 -2.96
C SER A 150 0.42 -10.94 -4.36
N PHE A 151 1.22 -10.43 -5.30
CA PHE A 151 1.32 -10.93 -6.67
C PHE A 151 1.93 -12.33 -6.74
N SER A 152 2.97 -12.62 -5.95
CA SER A 152 3.58 -13.96 -5.87
C SER A 152 2.56 -15.03 -5.44
N ARG A 153 1.62 -14.67 -4.57
CA ARG A 153 0.48 -15.53 -4.20
C ARG A 153 -0.57 -15.59 -5.30
N PHE A 154 -0.88 -14.46 -5.94
CA PHE A 154 -1.87 -14.38 -7.02
C PHE A 154 -1.45 -15.15 -8.29
N SER A 155 -0.18 -15.10 -8.68
CA SER A 155 0.33 -15.77 -9.88
C SER A 155 0.22 -17.30 -9.83
N LYS A 156 0.15 -17.86 -8.61
CA LYS A 156 -0.07 -19.30 -8.37
C LYS A 156 -1.54 -19.70 -8.42
N THR A 157 -2.46 -18.76 -8.63
CA THR A 157 -3.89 -19.06 -8.68
C THR A 157 -4.31 -19.62 -10.04
N VAL A 158 -5.33 -20.48 -10.05
CA VAL A 158 -5.92 -21.05 -11.27
C VAL A 158 -6.43 -19.96 -12.22
N ALA A 159 -6.95 -18.84 -11.66
CA ALA A 159 -7.45 -17.73 -12.46
C ALA A 159 -6.32 -17.06 -13.28
N PHE A 160 -5.16 -16.82 -12.66
CA PHE A 160 -4.01 -16.26 -13.35
C PHE A 160 -3.45 -17.22 -14.39
N GLN A 161 -3.32 -18.51 -14.06
CA GLN A 161 -2.86 -19.52 -15.01
C GLN A 161 -3.75 -19.60 -16.26
N LYS A 162 -5.08 -19.58 -16.07
CA LYS A 162 -6.04 -19.56 -17.19
C LYS A 162 -5.95 -18.30 -18.05
N PHE A 163 -5.66 -17.16 -17.43
CA PHE A 163 -5.45 -15.91 -18.17
C PHE A 163 -4.20 -16.03 -19.06
N MET A 164 -3.09 -16.51 -18.52
CA MET A 164 -1.83 -16.66 -19.26
C MET A 164 -1.88 -17.71 -20.36
N THR A 165 -2.72 -18.75 -20.26
CA THR A 165 -2.87 -19.76 -21.32
C THR A 165 -3.73 -19.27 -22.49
N ASN A 166 -4.50 -18.20 -22.28
CA ASN A 166 -5.46 -17.65 -23.24
C ASN A 166 -5.02 -16.28 -23.79
N ALA A 167 -3.86 -15.78 -23.38
CA ALA A 167 -3.27 -14.50 -23.78
C ALA A 167 -2.13 -14.76 -24.79
#